data_AF-A0A260Z231-F1
#
_entry.id   AF-A0A260Z231-F1
#
_cell.length_a   1.000
_cell.length_b   1.000
_cell.length_c   1.000
_cell.angle_alpha   90.00
_cell.angle_beta   90.00
_cell.angle_gamma   90.00
#
_symmetry.space_group_name_H-M   'P 1'
#
loop_
_entity.id
_entity.type
_entity.pdbx_description
1 polymer ?
#
loop_
_entity_poly.entity_id
_entity_poly.type
_entity_poly.pdbx_seq_one_letter_code
_entity_poly.pdbx_strand_id
1 'polypeptide(L)'
;MSDGDPPLRLLSLPNTPRRNIIQCMEHIDQFALSLVSNRSKELVKSIDIKCHAINIKVNIIISIRIQFPRDTIECSFDDYQRSVDNPSPTNIKSKVSLGNEGGFVHNKPEYRFEEWLNHALELYHQSELDRVSIFTPLPDMKSFRKTFNK
;
A
#
# COMPACT_ATOMS: atom_id res chain seq x y z
N MET A 1 2.63 8.92 -14.06
CA MET A 1 2.40 9.16 -15.49
C MET A 1 2.00 10.60 -15.60
N SER A 2 2.77 11.41 -16.32
CA SER A 2 2.33 12.78 -16.63
C SER A 2 1.28 12.71 -17.75
N ASP A 3 0.45 13.74 -17.86
CA ASP A 3 -0.40 13.91 -19.04
C ASP A 3 0.49 13.91 -20.30
N GLY A 4 0.34 12.88 -21.13
CA GLY A 4 1.12 12.67 -22.36
C GLY A 4 1.80 11.30 -22.50
N ASP A 5 1.99 10.56 -21.40
CA ASP A 5 2.50 9.19 -21.49
C ASP A 5 1.43 8.27 -22.15
N PRO A 6 1.78 7.47 -23.18
CA PRO A 6 0.83 6.52 -23.73
C PRO A 6 0.38 5.54 -22.63
N PRO A 7 -0.91 5.17 -22.60
CA PRO A 7 -1.42 4.28 -21.57
C PRO A 7 -0.59 3.00 -21.55
N LEU A 8 -0.29 2.50 -20.35
CA LEU A 8 0.45 1.26 -20.12
C LEU A 8 -0.10 0.19 -21.08
N ARG A 9 0.71 -0.30 -22.03
CA ARG A 9 0.23 -1.16 -23.13
C ARG A 9 -0.48 -2.42 -22.65
N LEU A 10 -0.11 -2.90 -21.45
CA LEU A 10 -0.79 -3.97 -20.73
C LEU A 10 -2.31 -3.70 -20.59
N LEU A 11 -2.72 -2.45 -20.37
CA LEU A 11 -4.12 -2.05 -20.21
C LEU A 11 -4.92 -2.09 -21.53
N SER A 12 -4.23 -2.06 -22.66
CA SER A 12 -4.82 -2.16 -24.01
C SER A 12 -5.06 -3.60 -24.46
N LEU A 13 -4.54 -4.59 -23.72
CA LEU A 13 -4.77 -6.00 -24.02
C LEU A 13 -6.23 -6.39 -23.72
N PRO A 14 -6.75 -7.42 -24.42
CA PRO A 14 -8.03 -8.03 -24.08
C PRO A 14 -8.05 -8.51 -22.62
N ASN A 15 -9.25 -8.62 -22.05
CA ASN A 15 -9.42 -8.88 -20.61
C ASN A 15 -8.72 -10.18 -20.15
N THR A 16 -8.83 -11.27 -20.89
CA THR A 16 -8.28 -12.58 -20.48
C THR A 16 -6.75 -12.59 -20.44
N PRO A 17 -6.01 -12.25 -21.51
CA PRO A 17 -4.54 -12.17 -21.45
C PRO A 17 -4.06 -11.21 -20.36
N ARG A 18 -4.76 -10.08 -20.19
CA ARG A 18 -4.40 -9.06 -19.21
C ARG A 18 -4.49 -9.57 -17.77
N ARG A 19 -5.57 -10.30 -17.43
CA ARG A 19 -5.73 -10.90 -16.10
C ARG A 19 -4.69 -11.99 -15.85
N ASN A 20 -4.44 -12.85 -16.84
CA ASN A 20 -3.45 -13.93 -16.74
C ASN A 20 -2.04 -13.39 -16.47
N ILE A 21 -1.64 -12.31 -17.16
CA ILE A 21 -0.33 -11.68 -16.93
C ILE A 21 -0.18 -11.23 -15.48
N ILE A 22 -1.20 -10.59 -14.92
CA ILE A 22 -1.13 -10.07 -13.54
C ILE A 22 -1.13 -11.22 -12.53
N GLN A 23 -1.87 -12.30 -12.78
CA GLN A 23 -1.83 -13.49 -11.94
C GLN A 23 -0.45 -14.16 -11.91
N CYS A 24 0.36 -13.99 -12.96
CA CYS A 24 1.73 -14.48 -13.02
C CYS A 24 2.77 -13.52 -12.40
N MET A 25 2.40 -12.29 -12.07
CA MET A 25 3.28 -11.33 -11.39
C MET A 25 3.43 -11.69 -9.92
N GLU A 26 4.57 -11.33 -9.31
CA GLU A 26 4.74 -11.43 -7.87
C GLU A 26 3.84 -10.42 -7.14
N HIS A 27 3.54 -10.69 -5.85
CA HIS A 27 2.68 -9.82 -5.05
C HIS A 27 3.17 -8.36 -5.03
N ILE A 28 4.49 -8.14 -4.97
CA ILE A 28 5.08 -6.79 -4.98
C ILE A 28 4.89 -6.08 -6.32
N ASP A 29 4.99 -6.79 -7.44
CA ASP A 29 4.78 -6.22 -8.78
C ASP A 29 3.30 -5.89 -9.01
N GLN A 30 2.41 -6.74 -8.52
CA GLN A 30 0.97 -6.48 -8.54
C GLN A 30 0.63 -5.22 -7.75
N PHE A 31 1.22 -5.06 -6.56
CA PHE A 31 1.06 -3.86 -5.73
C PHE A 31 1.72 -2.62 -6.36
N ALA A 32 2.89 -2.76 -6.99
CA ALA A 32 3.49 -1.66 -7.75
C ALA A 32 2.58 -1.19 -8.89
N LEU A 33 2.01 -2.14 -9.63
CA LEU A 33 1.08 -1.86 -10.72
C LEU A 33 -0.19 -1.14 -10.24
N SER A 34 -0.73 -1.51 -9.06
CA SER A 34 -1.92 -0.86 -8.52
C SER A 34 -1.69 0.61 -8.17
N LEU A 35 -0.47 1.01 -7.83
CA LEU A 35 -0.12 2.40 -7.50
C LEU A 35 -0.03 3.33 -8.71
N VAL A 36 0.14 2.78 -9.92
CA VAL A 36 0.37 3.54 -11.16
C VAL A 36 -0.81 4.43 -11.55
N SER A 37 -2.05 3.92 -11.46
CA SER A 37 -3.27 4.63 -11.86
C SER A 37 -4.52 3.97 -11.28
N ASN A 38 -5.66 4.67 -11.26
CA ASN A 38 -6.93 4.04 -10.85
C ASN A 38 -7.31 2.86 -11.75
N ARG A 39 -7.05 2.96 -13.06
CA ARG A 39 -7.35 1.88 -14.00
C ARG A 39 -6.51 0.63 -13.73
N SER A 40 -5.24 0.79 -13.37
CA SER A 40 -4.39 -0.35 -13.01
C SER A 40 -4.74 -0.91 -11.64
N LYS A 41 -5.12 -0.06 -10.67
CA LYS A 41 -5.67 -0.49 -9.38
C LYS A 41 -6.91 -1.38 -9.54
N GLU A 42 -7.91 -0.94 -10.29
CA GLU A 42 -9.13 -1.73 -10.53
C GLU A 42 -8.84 -3.06 -11.23
N LEU A 43 -7.87 -3.06 -12.13
CA LEU A 43 -7.44 -4.27 -12.80
C LEU A 43 -6.79 -5.28 -11.85
N VAL A 44 -5.85 -4.84 -10.99
CA VAL A 44 -5.24 -5.72 -9.97
C VAL A 44 -6.28 -6.16 -8.95
N LYS A 45 -7.17 -5.27 -8.51
CA LYS A 45 -8.29 -5.62 -7.61
C LYS A 45 -9.19 -6.70 -8.22
N SER A 46 -9.40 -6.66 -9.54
CA SER A 46 -10.30 -7.59 -10.23
C SER A 46 -9.84 -9.04 -10.25
N ILE A 47 -8.55 -9.32 -10.00
CA ILE A 47 -8.03 -10.70 -9.92
C ILE A 47 -8.23 -11.34 -8.54
N ASP A 48 -8.83 -10.60 -7.58
CA ASP A 48 -9.26 -11.08 -6.26
C ASP A 48 -8.17 -11.84 -5.49
N ILE A 49 -6.96 -11.26 -5.43
CA ILE A 49 -5.87 -11.80 -4.63
C ILE A 49 -6.25 -11.73 -3.15
N LYS A 50 -6.17 -12.86 -2.46
CA LYS A 50 -6.39 -12.95 -1.02
C LYS A 50 -5.09 -12.67 -0.27
N CYS A 51 -5.10 -11.68 0.63
CA CYS A 51 -4.11 -11.57 1.69
C CYS A 51 -4.66 -12.20 2.98
N HIS A 52 -3.76 -12.64 3.86
CA HIS A 52 -4.12 -13.17 5.18
C HIS A 52 -4.46 -12.07 6.18
N ALA A 53 -3.70 -10.98 6.14
CA ALA A 53 -3.87 -9.89 7.10
C ALA A 53 -3.25 -8.59 6.58
N ILE A 54 -3.85 -7.47 6.95
CA ILE A 54 -3.28 -6.13 6.81
C ILE A 54 -3.10 -5.56 8.22
N ASN A 55 -1.84 -5.30 8.56
CA ASN A 55 -1.45 -4.85 9.89
C ASN A 55 -0.73 -3.53 9.81
N ILE A 56 -0.73 -2.80 10.92
CA ILE A 56 0.13 -1.65 11.11
C ILE A 56 1.19 -1.98 12.15
N LYS A 57 2.44 -1.64 11.84
CA LYS A 57 3.57 -1.76 12.75
C LYS A 57 4.08 -0.37 13.07
N VAL A 58 4.15 -0.08 14.35
CA VAL A 58 4.64 1.19 14.88
C VAL A 58 5.91 0.92 15.66
N ASN A 59 7.05 1.29 15.08
CA ASN A 59 8.35 1.24 15.75
C ASN A 59 9.05 2.61 15.64
N ILE A 60 10.36 2.69 15.38
CA ILE A 60 11.04 3.92 14.97
C ILE A 60 10.36 4.49 13.72
N ILE A 61 10.01 3.61 12.78
CA ILE A 61 9.26 3.90 11.55
C ILE A 61 7.86 3.28 11.66
N ILE A 62 6.88 3.91 11.01
CA ILE A 62 5.53 3.36 10.85
C ILE A 62 5.48 2.59 9.53
N SER A 63 4.88 1.41 9.53
CA SER A 63 4.69 0.62 8.31
C SER A 63 3.33 -0.07 8.24
N ILE A 64 2.84 -0.21 7.01
CA ILE A 64 1.69 -1.06 6.65
C ILE A 64 2.26 -2.40 6.18
N ARG A 65 1.79 -3.50 6.76
CA ARG A 65 2.24 -4.86 6.44
C ARG A 65 1.09 -5.68 5.89
N ILE A 66 1.19 -6.06 4.61
CA ILE A 66 0.24 -6.91 3.91
C ILE A 66 0.84 -8.31 3.87
N GLN A 67 0.19 -9.25 4.57
CA GLN A 67 0.69 -10.61 4.75
C GLN A 67 0.01 -11.58 3.77
N PHE A 68 0.81 -12.36 3.07
CA PHE A 68 0.39 -13.47 2.22
C PHE A 68 0.84 -14.80 2.86
N PRO A 69 0.41 -15.96 2.34
CA PRO A 69 0.84 -17.25 2.88
C PRO A 69 2.36 -17.46 2.89
N ARG A 70 3.08 -16.88 1.93
CA ARG A 70 4.53 -17.08 1.76
C ARG A 70 5.35 -15.79 1.84
N ASP A 71 4.71 -14.64 1.63
CA ASP A 71 5.42 -13.35 1.52
C ASP A 71 4.77 -12.26 2.38
N THR A 72 5.46 -11.14 2.52
CA THR A 72 4.90 -9.94 3.17
C THR A 72 5.37 -8.70 2.43
N ILE A 73 4.42 -7.88 1.99
CA ILE A 73 4.72 -6.53 1.52
C ILE A 73 4.73 -5.60 2.74
N GLU A 74 5.80 -4.83 2.89
CA GLU A 74 5.92 -3.81 3.92
C GLU A 74 6.11 -2.44 3.27
N CYS A 75 5.15 -1.54 3.50
CA CYS A 75 5.21 -0.13 3.09
C CYS A 75 5.69 0.68 4.28
N SER A 76 6.94 1.16 4.25
CA SER A 76 7.58 1.90 5.35
C SER A 76 7.61 3.39 5.06
N PHE A 77 7.33 4.20 6.08
CA PHE A 77 7.19 5.65 5.97
C PHE A 77 8.21 6.36 6.87
N ASP A 78 9.43 6.53 6.36
CA ASP A 78 10.55 7.14 7.10
C ASP A 78 10.30 8.63 7.39
N ASP A 79 9.64 9.33 6.46
CA ASP A 79 9.32 10.77 6.55
C ASP A 79 8.03 11.06 7.34
N TYR A 80 7.44 10.08 8.02
CA TYR A 80 6.25 10.29 8.83
C TYR A 80 6.61 11.09 10.11
N GLN A 81 6.72 12.42 9.96
CA GLN A 81 6.97 13.34 11.06
C GLN A 81 5.80 13.31 12.05
N ARG A 82 6.08 12.83 13.26
CA ARG A 82 5.13 12.75 14.38
C ARG A 82 4.91 14.14 14.97
N SER A 83 4.09 14.97 14.32
CA SER A 83 3.58 16.19 14.94
C SER A 83 2.25 15.89 15.65
N VAL A 84 2.09 16.48 16.84
CA VAL A 84 1.01 16.19 17.80
C VAL A 84 -0.37 16.67 17.31
N ASP A 85 -0.42 17.60 16.34
CA ASP A 85 -1.66 18.29 15.98
C ASP A 85 -1.94 18.39 14.47
N ASN A 86 -1.15 17.73 13.61
CA ASN A 86 -1.33 17.86 12.16
C ASN A 86 -1.68 16.53 11.48
N PRO A 87 -2.55 16.57 10.46
CA PRO A 87 -2.83 15.40 9.66
C PRO A 87 -1.51 14.96 9.00
N SER A 88 -1.28 13.65 8.84
CA SER A 88 -0.10 13.08 8.15
C SER A 88 0.34 13.92 6.96
N PRO A 89 1.66 14.15 6.76
CA PRO A 89 2.12 14.99 5.66
C PRO A 89 1.59 14.48 4.32
N THR A 90 1.34 15.38 3.37
CA THR A 90 1.12 14.98 1.97
C THR A 90 2.46 14.65 1.33
N ASN A 91 2.46 13.96 0.18
CA ASN A 91 3.68 13.65 -0.57
C ASN A 91 4.70 12.78 0.20
N ILE A 92 4.20 11.85 1.02
CA ILE A 92 5.05 10.92 1.76
C ILE A 92 5.62 9.88 0.80
N LYS A 93 6.95 9.74 0.80
CA LYS A 93 7.61 8.63 0.12
C LYS A 93 7.43 7.36 0.93
N SER A 94 6.96 6.30 0.28
CA SER A 94 6.93 4.96 0.87
C SER A 94 8.05 4.12 0.29
N LYS A 95 8.81 3.45 1.16
CA LYS A 95 9.67 2.34 0.77
C LYS A 95 8.85 1.06 0.86
N VAL A 96 8.54 0.46 -0.28
CA VAL A 96 7.77 -0.77 -0.39
C VAL A 96 8.74 -1.93 -0.60
N SER A 97 8.70 -2.94 0.26
CA SER A 97 9.59 -4.11 0.19
C SER A 97 8.83 -5.43 0.30
N LEU A 98 9.37 -6.49 -0.32
CA LEU A 98 8.89 -7.86 -0.20
C LEU A 98 9.86 -8.67 0.67
N GLY A 99 9.47 -8.96 1.91
CA GLY A 99 10.35 -9.67 2.85
C GLY A 99 11.75 -9.04 2.94
N ASN A 100 12.79 -9.84 2.66
CA ASN A 100 14.19 -9.40 2.61
C ASN A 100 14.73 -9.24 1.18
N GLU A 101 13.92 -9.46 0.16
CA GLU A 101 14.38 -9.69 -1.23
C GLU A 101 14.51 -8.40 -2.05
N GLY A 102 14.24 -7.25 -1.43
CA GLY A 102 14.33 -5.94 -2.07
C GLY A 102 12.97 -5.27 -2.18
N GLY A 103 12.91 -4.19 -2.96
CA GLY A 103 11.74 -3.35 -3.04
C GLY A 103 11.93 -2.12 -3.90
N PHE A 104 10.95 -1.22 -3.87
CA PHE A 104 10.98 0.04 -4.59
C PHE A 104 10.62 1.19 -3.66
N VAL A 105 11.12 2.39 -3.98
CA VAL A 105 10.66 3.62 -3.34
C VAL A 105 9.66 4.28 -4.27
N HIS A 106 8.47 4.54 -3.76
CA HIS A 106 7.43 5.20 -4.52
C HIS A 106 6.93 6.44 -3.81
N ASN A 107 6.75 7.49 -4.58
CA ASN A 107 6.08 8.69 -4.15
C ASN A 107 4.76 8.81 -4.92
N LYS A 108 3.66 8.93 -4.19
CA LYS A 108 2.34 9.19 -4.73
C LYS A 108 1.85 10.47 -4.07
N PRO A 109 2.05 11.64 -4.70
CA PRO A 109 1.87 12.95 -4.06
C PRO A 109 0.49 13.16 -3.42
N GLU A 110 -0.53 12.56 -4.03
CA GLU A 110 -1.92 12.57 -3.57
C GLU A 110 -2.20 11.65 -2.37
N TYR A 111 -1.26 10.78 -1.98
CA TYR A 111 -1.42 9.87 -0.85
C TYR A 111 -0.73 10.40 0.39
N ARG A 112 -1.49 10.47 1.48
CA ARG A 112 -0.97 10.46 2.85
C ARG A 112 -1.03 9.02 3.35
N PHE A 113 -0.66 8.81 4.61
CA PHE A 113 -0.66 7.47 5.21
C PHE A 113 -2.03 6.79 5.15
N GLU A 114 -3.11 7.55 5.38
CA GLU A 114 -4.47 7.02 5.34
C GLU A 114 -4.86 6.53 3.94
N GLU A 115 -4.46 7.24 2.88
CA GLU A 115 -4.71 6.83 1.51
C GLU A 115 -3.87 5.61 1.12
N TRP A 116 -2.63 5.48 1.61
CA TRP A 116 -1.85 4.25 1.46
C TRP A 116 -2.52 3.05 2.15
N LEU A 117 -3.08 3.25 3.34
CA LEU A 117 -3.82 2.22 4.07
C LEU A 117 -5.10 1.81 3.35
N ASN A 118 -5.90 2.79 2.96
CA ASN A 118 -7.14 2.55 2.22
C ASN A 118 -6.86 1.90 0.87
N HIS A 119 -5.75 2.26 0.21
CA HIS A 119 -5.33 1.59 -1.02
C HIS A 119 -5.11 0.09 -0.79
N ALA A 120 -4.39 -0.29 0.26
CA ALA A 120 -4.14 -1.70 0.58
C ALA A 120 -5.45 -2.42 0.95
N LEU A 121 -6.28 -1.83 1.82
CA LEU A 121 -7.57 -2.41 2.23
C LEU A 121 -8.48 -2.66 1.02
N GLU A 122 -8.66 -1.65 0.17
CA GLU A 122 -9.50 -1.76 -1.02
C GLU A 122 -8.96 -2.74 -2.07
N LEU A 123 -7.64 -2.81 -2.23
CA LEU A 123 -7.01 -3.68 -3.24
C LEU A 123 -7.20 -5.16 -2.91
N TYR A 124 -7.12 -5.50 -1.62
CA TYR A 124 -7.23 -6.88 -1.13
C TYR A 124 -8.59 -7.21 -0.49
N HIS A 125 -9.59 -6.36 -0.73
CA HIS A 125 -10.97 -6.55 -0.27
C HIS A 125 -11.10 -6.75 1.25
N GLN A 126 -10.26 -6.04 2.02
CA GLN A 126 -10.32 -6.02 3.48
C GLN A 126 -11.11 -4.81 3.95
N SER A 127 -12.01 -4.99 4.92
CA SER A 127 -12.82 -3.91 5.50
C SER A 127 -12.14 -3.22 6.67
N GLU A 128 -11.23 -3.91 7.35
CA GLU A 128 -10.57 -3.43 8.56
C GLU A 128 -9.16 -3.98 8.69
N LEU A 129 -8.43 -3.51 9.71
CA LEU A 129 -7.10 -4.00 10.05
C LEU A 129 -7.19 -5.19 10.98
N ASP A 130 -6.35 -6.18 10.77
CA ASP A 130 -6.24 -7.32 11.68
C ASP A 130 -5.56 -6.93 13.00
N ARG A 131 -4.54 -6.08 12.93
CA ARG A 131 -3.77 -5.67 14.12
C ARG A 131 -3.02 -4.36 13.94
N VAL A 132 -2.95 -3.60 15.02
CA VAL A 132 -1.98 -2.49 15.21
C VAL A 132 -0.97 -2.90 16.28
N SER A 133 0.29 -3.07 15.88
CA SER A 133 1.39 -3.51 16.76
C SER A 133 2.31 -2.35 17.10
N ILE A 134 2.46 -2.05 18.38
CA ILE A 134 3.18 -0.86 18.87
C ILE A 134 4.35 -1.30 19.72
N PHE A 135 5.56 -1.13 19.17
CA PHE A 135 6.80 -1.57 19.79
C PHE A 135 7.57 -0.42 20.44
N THR A 136 7.39 0.79 19.92
CA THR A 136 7.99 2.01 20.47
C THR A 136 6.87 3.03 20.70
N PRO A 137 6.77 3.64 21.90
CA PRO A 137 5.75 4.65 22.16
C PRO A 137 5.84 5.79 21.15
N LEU A 138 4.71 6.12 20.50
CA LEU A 138 4.59 7.37 19.75
C LEU A 138 4.46 8.53 20.76
N PRO A 139 5.05 9.72 20.48
CA PRO A 139 4.80 10.92 21.27
C PRO A 139 3.31 11.25 21.40
N ASP A 140 2.51 10.96 20.36
CA ASP A 140 1.06 11.07 20.41
C ASP A 140 0.35 9.78 19.92
N MET A 141 0.15 8.88 20.89
CA MET A 141 -0.62 7.66 20.70
C MET A 141 -2.14 7.89 20.53
N LYS A 142 -2.68 9.00 21.03
CA LYS A 142 -4.13 9.25 21.02
C LYS A 142 -4.60 9.67 19.63
N SER A 143 -3.91 10.60 18.98
CA SER A 143 -4.27 11.00 17.62
C SER A 143 -4.06 9.88 16.62
N PHE A 144 -2.98 9.10 16.77
CA PHE A 144 -2.72 7.94 15.91
C PHE A 144 -3.84 6.90 15.96
N ARG A 145 -4.41 6.60 17.14
CA ARG A 145 -5.54 5.66 17.25
C ARG A 145 -6.81 6.16 16.55
N LYS A 146 -7.02 7.47 16.44
CA LYS A 146 -8.19 8.02 15.72
C LYS A 146 -8.14 7.73 14.22
N THR A 147 -6.96 7.46 13.66
CA THR A 147 -6.79 7.10 12.25
C THR A 147 -7.44 5.76 11.88
N PHE A 148 -7.69 4.88 12.85
CA PHE A 148 -8.19 3.52 12.62
C PHE A 148 -9.60 3.25 13.13
N ASN A 149 -10.14 4.11 14.02
CA ASN A 149 -11.43 3.90 14.67
C ASN A 149 -12.57 4.69 14.00
N LYS A 150 -12.65 4.71 12.67
CA LYS A 150 -13.76 5.36 11.96
C LYS A 150 -14.96 4.44 11.82
#